data_AF-A0A0P6WMS0-F1
#
_entry.id   AF-A0A0P6WMS0-F1
#
_cell.length_a   1.000
_cell.length_b   1.000
_cell.length_c   1.000
_cell.angle_alpha   90.00
_cell.angle_beta   90.00
_cell.angle_gamma   90.00
#
_symmetry.space_group_name_H-M   'P 1'
#
loop_
_entity.id
_entity.type
_entity.pdbx_description
1 polymer ?
#
loop_
_entity_poly.entity_id
_entity_poly.type
_entity_poly.pdbx_seq_one_letter_code
_entity_poly.pdbx_strand_id
1 'polypeptide(L)' 'MASFIGTKKKIYCPKCQHVVGDVVIIENREWLKVNGIAVNVMRGVCLECGAEFHWSISERMLSQLVEHVIKLRDS' A
#
# COMPACT_ATOMS: atom_id res chain seq x y z
N MET A 1 6.56 22.53 3.63
CA MET A 1 6.79 21.33 4.46
C MET A 1 5.58 20.43 4.28
N ALA A 2 5.75 19.23 3.71
CA ALA A 2 4.61 18.32 3.53
C ALA A 2 4.10 17.89 4.92
N SER A 3 2.84 18.17 5.22
CA SER A 3 2.21 17.71 6.45
C SER A 3 1.94 16.21 6.34
N PHE A 4 2.67 15.43 7.14
CA PHE A 4 2.48 13.98 7.22
C PHE A 4 1.36 13.66 8.20
N ILE A 5 0.24 13.15 7.69
CA ILE A 5 -0.81 12.59 8.55
C ILE A 5 -0.56 11.09 8.59
N GLY A 6 0.10 10.63 9.64
CA GLY A 6 0.49 9.23 9.81
C GLY A 6 -0.73 8.35 10.06
N THR A 7 -1.17 7.60 9.06
CA THR A 7 -2.03 6.44 9.26
C THR A 7 -1.16 5.29 9.79
N LYS A 8 -1.57 4.61 10.87
CA LYS A 8 -0.82 3.48 11.48
C LYS A 8 -0.96 2.16 10.70
N LYS A 9 -1.13 2.20 9.38
CA LYS A 9 -1.41 0.99 8.60
C LYS A 9 -0.11 0.38 8.08
N LYS A 10 0.38 -0.64 8.77
CA LYS A 10 1.55 -1.42 8.37
C LYS A 10 1.27 -2.21 7.09
N ILE A 11 2.28 -2.35 6.25
CA ILE A 11 2.30 -3.22 5.08
C ILE A 11 3.29 -4.36 5.34
N TYR A 12 2.83 -5.57 5.03
CA TYR A 12 3.53 -6.81 5.35
C TYR A 12 3.88 -7.58 4.07
N CYS A 13 4.96 -8.35 4.13
CA CYS A 13 5.26 -9.34 3.11
C CYS A 13 4.12 -10.38 3.05
N PRO A 14 3.57 -10.69 1.87
CA PRO A 14 2.46 -11.64 1.76
C PRO A 14 2.84 -13.07 2.16
N LYS A 15 4.13 -13.43 2.11
CA LYS A 15 4.62 -14.78 2.43
C LYS A 15 5.00 -14.96 3.89
N CYS A 16 5.90 -14.12 4.42
CA CYS A 16 6.44 -14.31 5.79
C CYS A 16 5.87 -13.33 6.82
N GLN A 17 4.95 -12.45 6.43
CA GLN A 17 4.35 -11.44 7.31
C GLN A 17 5.36 -10.46 7.95
N HIS A 18 6.59 -10.41 7.46
CA HIS A 18 7.55 -9.39 7.90
C HIS A 18 7.07 -7.99 7.50
N VAL A 19 7.32 -6.99 8.34
CA VAL A 19 6.93 -5.59 8.08
C VAL A 19 7.80 -5.03 6.95
N VAL A 20 7.18 -4.58 5.87
CA VAL A 20 7.86 -3.95 4.73
C VAL A 20 7.85 -2.43 4.85
N GLY A 21 6.78 -1.86 5.41
CA GLY A 21 6.63 -0.42 5.52
C GLY A 21 5.29 -0.01 6.12
N ASP A 22 4.92 1.24 5.89
CA ASP A 22 3.69 1.85 6.39
C ASP A 22 2.95 2.55 5.25
N VAL A 23 1.62 2.52 5.27
CA VAL A 23 0.83 3.47 4.46
C VAL A 23 0.80 4.80 5.20
N VAL A 24 1.06 5.89 4.51
CA VAL A 24 0.94 7.26 5.04
C VAL A 24 0.06 8.10 4.13
N ILE A 25 -0.54 9.17 4.66
CA ILE A 25 -1.28 10.14 3.85
C ILE A 25 -0.44 11.41 3.73
N ILE A 26 -0.17 11.81 2.49
CA ILE A 26 0.54 13.05 2.14
C ILE A 26 -0.30 13.75 1.08
N GLU A 27 -0.66 15.02 1.34
CA GLU A 27 -1.50 15.82 0.43
C GLU A 27 -2.81 15.10 0.04
N ASN A 28 -3.46 14.47 1.02
CA ASN A 28 -4.70 13.71 0.86
C ASN A 28 -4.61 12.51 -0.11
N ARG A 29 -3.40 11.99 -0.34
CA ARG A 29 -3.14 10.77 -1.11
C ARG A 29 -2.45 9.74 -0.25
N GLU A 30 -2.82 8.47 -0.40
CA GLU A 30 -2.08 7.37 0.23
C GLU A 30 -0.71 7.22 -0.44
N TRP A 31 0.28 6.79 0.34
CA TRP A 31 1.62 6.46 -0.13
C TRP A 31 2.14 5.27 0.65
N LEU A 32 2.93 4.42 0.02
CA LEU A 32 3.74 3.47 0.75
C LEU A 32 5.01 4.18 1.22
N LYS A 33 5.16 4.33 2.53
CA LYS A 33 6.40 4.75 3.17
C LYS A 33 7.27 3.52 3.41
N VAL A 34 8.45 3.53 2.81
CA VAL A 34 9.54 2.59 3.11
C VAL A 34 10.72 3.43 3.57
N ASN A 35 11.13 3.25 4.83
CA ASN A 35 12.13 4.08 5.48
C ASN A 35 11.82 5.59 5.33
N GLY A 36 12.66 6.35 4.63
CA GLY A 36 12.51 7.78 4.38
C GLY A 36 11.86 8.15 3.04
N ILE A 37 11.36 7.17 2.28
CA ILE A 37 10.86 7.37 0.91
C ILE A 37 9.37 7.05 0.85
N ALA A 38 8.59 7.95 0.27
CA ALA A 38 7.20 7.71 -0.10
C ALA A 38 7.14 7.25 -1.57
N VAL A 39 6.54 6.10 -1.85
CA VAL A 39 6.43 5.52 -3.19
C VAL A 39 4.97 5.24 -3.54
N ASN A 40 4.64 5.41 -4.81
CA ASN A 40 3.34 5.08 -5.39
C ASN A 40 3.28 3.64 -5.92
N VAL A 41 4.42 3.09 -6.35
CA VAL A 41 4.59 1.70 -6.78
C VAL A 41 5.92 1.18 -6.25
N MET A 42 5.92 -0.06 -5.76
CA MET A 42 7.11 -0.77 -5.30
C MET A 42 7.09 -2.20 -5.83
N ARG A 43 8.20 -2.60 -6.45
CA ARG A 43 8.50 -3.99 -6.82
C ARG A 43 9.84 -4.37 -6.24
N GLY A 44 9.97 -5.60 -5.78
CA GLY A 44 11.22 -6.12 -5.25
C GLY A 44 11.04 -7.49 -4.63
N VAL A 45 11.95 -7.83 -3.72
CA VAL A 45 11.90 -9.07 -2.95
C VAL A 45 11.94 -8.75 -1.46
N CYS A 46 11.26 -9.57 -0.65
CA CYS A 46 11.37 -9.49 0.80
C CYS A 46 12.76 -9.96 1.23
N LEU A 47 13.49 -9.11 1.96
CA LEU A 47 14.84 -9.43 2.43
C LEU A 47 14.89 -10.60 3.41
N GLU A 48 13.78 -10.89 4.11
CA GLU A 48 13.72 -11.97 5.10
C GLU A 48 13.45 -13.35 4.48
N CYS A 49 12.68 -13.43 3.40
CA CYS A 49 12.22 -14.73 2.86
C CYS A 49 12.41 -14.90 1.35
N GLY A 50 12.95 -13.88 0.67
CA GLY A 50 13.21 -13.86 -0.77
C GLY A 50 11.97 -13.81 -1.67
N ALA A 51 10.76 -13.73 -1.11
CA ALA A 51 9.53 -13.71 -1.89
C ALA A 51 9.38 -12.41 -2.67
N GLU A 52 8.87 -12.51 -3.90
CA GLU A 52 8.48 -11.32 -4.67
C GLU A 52 7.45 -10.49 -3.91
N PHE A 53 7.63 -9.18 -3.99
CA PHE A 53 6.76 -8.19 -3.38
C PHE A 53 6.39 -7.16 -4.44
N HIS A 54 5.09 -6.95 -4.61
CA HIS A 54 4.54 -5.91 -5.46
C HIS A 54 3.47 -5.15 -4.67
N TRP A 55 3.56 -3.82 -4.71
CA TRP A 55 2.60 -2.92 -4.11
C TRP A 55 2.38 -1.74 -5.06
N SER A 56 1.13 -1.42 -5.37
CA SER A 56 0.77 -0.33 -6.28
C SER A 56 -0.47 0.38 -5.77
N ILE A 57 -0.41 1.69 -5.60
CA ILE A 57 -1.58 2.46 -5.19
C ILE A 57 -2.69 2.42 -6.25
N SER A 58 -2.33 2.48 -7.53
CA SER A 58 -3.29 2.49 -8.63
C SER A 58 -4.10 1.19 -8.68
N GLU A 59 -3.45 0.06 -8.48
CA GLU A 59 -4.12 -1.24 -8.42
C GLU A 59 -5.06 -1.34 -7.22
N ARG A 60 -4.65 -0.82 -6.06
CA ARG A 60 -5.48 -0.80 -4.85
C ARG A 60 -6.72 0.06 -5.02
N MET A 61 -6.57 1.26 -5.60
CA MET A 61 -7.70 2.13 -5.90
C MET A 61 -8.66 1.48 -6.91
N LEU A 62 -8.11 0.82 -7.93
CA LEU A 62 -8.92 0.10 -8.90
C LEU A 62 -9.72 -1.04 -8.24
N SER A 63 -9.08 -1.86 -7.39
CA SER A 63 -9.77 -2.91 -6.63
C SER A 63 -10.91 -2.36 -5.78
N GLN A 64 -10.69 -1.24 -5.07
CA GLN A 64 -11.72 -0.59 -4.27
C GLN A 64 -12.91 -0.10 -5.12
N LEU A 65 -12.63 0.50 -6.29
CA LEU A 65 -13.68 0.94 -7.22
C LEU A 65 -14.50 -0.25 -7.74
N VAL A 66 -13.84 -1.33 -8.14
CA VAL A 66 -14.50 -2.56 -8.62
C VAL A 66 -15.38 -3.16 -7.53
N GLU A 67 -14.87 -3.30 -6.30
CA GLU A 67 -15.64 -3.79 -5.16
C GLU A 67 -16.87 -2.93 -4.87
N HIS A 68 -16.74 -1.60 -4.99
CA HIS A 68 -17.85 -0.68 -4.79
C HIS A 68 -18.94 -0.83 -5.86
N VAL A 69 -18.55 -0.93 -7.13
CA VAL A 69 -19.48 -1.12 -8.26
C VAL A 69 -20.22 -2.45 -8.15
N ILE A 70 -19.54 -3.54 -7.78
CA ILE A 70 -20.18 -4.85 -7.58
C ILE A 70 -21.25 -4.77 -6.50
N LYS A 71 -20.94 -4.14 -5.35
CA LYS A 71 -21.91 -3.97 -4.26
C LYS A 71 -23.15 -3.20 -4.71
N LEU A 72 -22.97 -2.12 -5.47
CA LEU A 72 -24.09 -1.31 -5.99
C LEU A 72 -24.99 -2.07 -6.95
N ARG A 73 -24.43 -2.97 -7.78
CA ARG A 73 -25.21 -3.81 -8.70
C ARG A 73 -26.06 -4.85 -7.95
N ASP A 74 -25.51 -5.43 -6.88
CA ASP A 74 -26.14 -6.50 -6.11
C ASP A 74 -27.08 -5.96 -5.01
N SER A 75 -27.27 -4.64 -4.95
CA SER A 75 -28.22 -3.92 -4.09
C SER A 75 -29.52 -3.64 -4.83
#